data_AF-A0A9E7KFU1-F1
#
_entry.id   AF-A0A9E7KFU1-F1
#
_cell.length_a   1.000
_cell.length_b   1.000
_cell.length_c   1.000
_cell.angle_alpha   90.00
_cell.angle_beta   90.00
_cell.angle_gamma   90.00
#
_symmetry.space_group_name_H-M   'P 1'
#
loop_
_entity.id
_entity.type
_entity.pdbx_description
1 polymer ?
#
loop_
_entity_poly.entity_id
_entity_poly.type
_entity_poly.pdbx_seq_one_letter_code
_entity_poly.pdbx_strand_id
1 'polypeptide(L)'
;MGVSNNITAVLNFVGLLCSVPVIGAGIWLASKQDNECVRLARWPVIILGVLLLLVSLAGFVGAYWDKQGLLAAYLFCMAALIVLLLIFLVFAFAVTRPDGSYPVPGRAYHEYRLGGFSAWLRHYITDHWIQIRACLSSSDVCQKLGRDQPYLTADQFFQTNLSPLQSGCCKPPTVCGYGYVNPNPMADVDCALWSNDQSQLCYNCNSCKAGLLGNLRNEWRKANVALIIAAVVLIWIYIIGCCAFKNAQTEDLFRRYKRGYA
;
A
#
# COMPACT_ATOMS: atom_id res chain seq x y z
N MET A 1 -3.52 -24.98 34.42
CA MET A 1 -2.48 -25.07 33.38
C MET A 1 -3.06 -25.24 31.97
N GLY A 2 -4.10 -26.06 31.74
CA GLY A 2 -4.66 -26.29 30.38
C GLY A 2 -5.32 -25.08 29.69
N VAL A 3 -6.00 -24.19 30.42
CA VAL A 3 -6.71 -23.05 29.81
C VAL A 3 -5.76 -21.96 29.30
N SER A 4 -4.66 -21.69 30.02
CA SER A 4 -3.66 -20.66 29.66
C SER A 4 -2.86 -21.03 28.41
N ASN A 5 -2.46 -22.29 28.28
CA ASN A 5 -1.76 -22.76 27.07
C ASN A 5 -2.67 -22.73 25.84
N ASN A 6 -3.94 -23.09 25.99
CA ASN A 6 -4.91 -23.02 24.90
C ASN A 6 -5.17 -21.58 24.43
N ILE A 7 -5.30 -20.62 25.36
CA ILE A 7 -5.47 -19.19 25.01
C ILE A 7 -4.25 -18.68 24.24
N THR A 8 -3.04 -19.00 24.70
CA THR A 8 -1.80 -18.54 24.05
C THR A 8 -1.64 -19.15 22.65
N ALA A 9 -1.97 -20.43 22.49
CA ALA A 9 -1.97 -21.09 21.19
C ALA A 9 -2.99 -20.47 20.21
N VAL A 10 -4.20 -20.16 20.67
CA VAL A 10 -5.23 -19.50 19.86
C VAL A 10 -4.80 -18.09 19.47
N LEU A 11 -4.27 -17.29 20.40
CA LEU A 11 -3.80 -15.92 20.12
C LEU A 11 -2.68 -15.91 19.06
N ASN A 12 -1.72 -16.82 19.15
CA ASN A 12 -0.65 -16.96 18.16
C ASN A 12 -1.16 -17.48 16.81
N PHE A 13 -2.13 -18.38 16.80
CA PHE A 13 -2.76 -18.87 15.57
C PHE A 13 -3.48 -17.73 14.83
N VAL A 14 -4.24 -16.90 15.54
CA VAL A 14 -4.91 -15.74 14.93
C VAL A 14 -3.88 -14.70 14.49
N GLY A 15 -2.79 -14.48 15.24
CA GLY A 15 -1.68 -13.63 14.81
C GLY A 15 -1.04 -14.12 13.50
N LEU A 16 -0.84 -15.43 13.36
CA LEU A 16 -0.34 -16.05 12.13
C LEU A 16 -1.33 -15.85 10.98
N LEU A 17 -2.63 -16.06 11.20
CA LEU A 17 -3.67 -15.79 10.20
C LEU A 17 -3.69 -14.32 9.78
N CYS A 18 -3.37 -13.37 10.67
CA CYS A 18 -3.26 -11.95 10.35
C CYS A 18 -2.01 -11.60 9.55
N SER A 19 -0.93 -12.38 9.66
CA SER A 19 0.28 -12.17 8.86
C SER A 19 0.05 -12.48 7.36
N VAL A 20 -0.82 -13.46 7.06
CA VAL A 20 -1.17 -13.87 5.69
C VAL A 20 -1.75 -12.73 4.84
N PRO A 21 -2.80 -11.99 5.25
CA PRO A 21 -3.33 -10.88 4.47
C PRO A 21 -2.36 -9.69 4.41
N VAL A 22 -1.50 -9.48 5.42
CA VAL A 22 -0.46 -8.42 5.39
C VAL A 22 0.59 -8.74 4.32
N ILE A 23 1.11 -9.97 4.32
CA ILE A 23 2.07 -10.43 3.30
C ILE A 23 1.39 -10.48 1.93
N GLY A 24 0.16 -10.99 1.86
CA GLY A 24 -0.65 -11.05 0.65
C GLY A 24 -0.91 -9.67 0.06
N ALA A 25 -1.20 -8.65 0.87
CA ALA A 25 -1.34 -7.28 0.41
C ALA A 25 0.00 -6.73 -0.16
N GLY A 26 1.12 -7.05 0.50
CA GLY A 26 2.46 -6.71 0.01
C GLY A 26 2.80 -7.37 -1.33
N ILE A 27 2.45 -8.64 -1.51
CA ILE A 27 2.63 -9.39 -2.76
C ILE A 27 1.67 -8.90 -3.84
N TRP A 28 0.41 -8.62 -3.50
CA TRP A 28 -0.57 -8.07 -4.45
C TRP A 28 -0.14 -6.71 -5.00
N LEU A 29 0.33 -5.82 -4.12
CA LEU A 29 0.95 -4.54 -4.51
C LEU A 29 2.15 -4.75 -5.44
N ALA A 30 2.93 -5.81 -5.21
CA ALA A 30 4.10 -6.14 -6.00
C ALA A 30 3.79 -6.78 -7.36
N SER A 31 2.67 -7.48 -7.49
CA SER A 31 2.29 -8.26 -8.68
C SER A 31 1.51 -7.43 -9.71
N LYS A 32 1.11 -6.20 -9.38
CA LYS A 32 0.48 -5.30 -10.33
C LYS A 32 1.55 -4.73 -11.26
N GLN A 33 1.40 -5.01 -12.56
CA GLN A 33 2.33 -4.64 -13.63
C GLN A 33 2.74 -3.14 -13.60
N ASP A 34 1.83 -2.25 -13.22
CA ASP A 34 2.10 -0.80 -13.08
C ASP A 34 2.92 -0.45 -11.82
N ASN A 35 2.80 -1.27 -10.76
CA ASN A 35 3.49 -1.11 -9.50
C ASN A 35 4.82 -1.90 -9.47
N GLU A 36 5.04 -2.85 -10.38
CA GLU A 36 6.33 -3.51 -10.57
C GLU A 36 7.43 -2.49 -10.88
N CYS A 37 7.08 -1.43 -11.60
CA CYS A 37 7.97 -0.31 -11.89
C CYS A 37 8.30 0.55 -10.65
N VAL A 38 7.51 0.46 -9.57
CA VAL A 38 7.62 1.31 -8.37
C VAL A 38 8.03 0.49 -7.14
N ARG A 39 9.33 0.52 -6.79
CA ARG A 39 9.89 -0.21 -5.63
C ARG A 39 9.50 0.30 -4.25
N LEU A 40 8.92 1.51 -4.16
CA LEU A 40 8.71 2.26 -2.91
C LEU A 40 7.85 1.55 -1.86
N ALA A 41 6.78 0.92 -2.30
CA ALA A 41 5.72 0.40 -1.44
C ALA A 41 5.96 -1.03 -0.97
N ARG A 42 6.61 -1.80 -1.82
CA ARG A 42 6.65 -3.26 -1.75
C ARG A 42 7.45 -3.75 -0.54
N TRP A 43 8.65 -3.22 -0.36
CA TRP A 43 9.60 -3.72 0.64
C TRP A 43 9.16 -3.44 2.09
N PRO A 44 8.71 -2.23 2.45
CA PRO A 44 8.29 -1.95 3.83
C PRO A 44 7.14 -2.85 4.31
N VAL A 45 6.13 -3.09 3.45
CA VAL A 45 4.97 -3.92 3.79
C VAL A 45 5.34 -5.39 3.92
N ILE A 46 6.17 -5.90 3.01
CA ILE A 46 6.63 -7.30 3.05
C ILE A 46 7.52 -7.55 4.28
N ILE A 47 8.47 -6.65 4.57
CA ILE A 47 9.34 -6.76 5.76
C ILE A 47 8.50 -6.79 7.03
N LEU A 48 7.50 -5.90 7.15
CA LEU A 48 6.61 -5.87 8.30
C LEU A 48 5.78 -7.16 8.43
N GLY A 49 5.26 -7.69 7.32
CA GLY A 49 4.56 -8.97 7.29
C GLY A 49 5.43 -10.16 7.73
N VAL A 50 6.69 -10.21 7.27
CA VAL A 50 7.65 -11.26 7.67
C VAL A 50 7.99 -11.15 9.16
N LEU A 51 8.19 -9.95 9.69
CA LEU A 51 8.43 -9.75 11.13
C LEU A 51 7.24 -10.23 11.98
N LEU A 52 6.00 -9.95 11.56
CA LEU A 52 4.79 -10.46 12.21
C LEU A 52 4.73 -11.98 12.21
N LEU A 53 5.10 -12.62 11.09
CA LEU A 53 5.15 -14.08 10.98
C LEU A 53 6.20 -14.67 11.93
N LEU A 54 7.41 -14.11 11.98
CA LEU A 54 8.48 -14.57 12.87
C LEU A 54 8.08 -14.46 14.36
N VAL A 55 7.45 -13.35 14.76
CA VAL A 55 6.99 -13.19 16.15
C VAL A 55 5.84 -14.14 16.48
N SER A 56 4.92 -14.40 15.54
CA SER A 56 3.85 -15.38 15.72
C SER A 56 4.40 -16.80 15.91
N LEU A 57 5.42 -17.20 15.14
CA LEU A 57 6.11 -18.49 15.31
C LEU A 57 6.87 -18.58 16.65
N ALA A 58 7.55 -17.51 17.04
CA ALA A 58 8.22 -17.44 18.34
C ALA A 58 7.22 -17.56 19.50
N GLY A 59 5.99 -17.03 19.34
CA GLY A 59 4.91 -17.21 20.30
C GLY A 59 4.49 -18.67 20.49
N PHE A 60 4.45 -19.48 19.42
CA PHE A 60 4.19 -20.92 19.52
C PHE A 60 5.29 -21.64 20.30
N VAL A 61 6.56 -21.37 20.01
CA VAL A 61 7.71 -21.95 20.74
C VAL A 61 7.70 -21.52 22.20
N GLY A 62 7.35 -20.26 22.47
CA GLY A 62 7.30 -19.70 23.82
C GLY A 62 6.25 -20.34 24.73
N ALA A 63 5.13 -20.82 24.17
CA ALA A 63 4.10 -21.53 24.92
C ALA A 63 4.56 -22.90 25.47
N TYR A 64 5.63 -23.49 24.93
CA TYR A 64 6.16 -24.77 25.39
C TYR A 64 7.12 -24.64 26.58
N TRP A 65 7.75 -23.48 26.79
CA TRP A 65 8.87 -23.34 27.73
C TRP A 65 8.51 -22.70 29.09
N ASP A 66 7.24 -22.34 29.31
CA ASP A 66 6.65 -21.82 30.57
C ASP A 66 7.55 -20.85 31.39
N LYS A 67 8.36 -20.05 30.69
CA LYS A 67 9.22 -19.04 31.32
C LYS A 67 8.55 -17.68 31.22
N GLN A 68 8.24 -17.10 32.38
CA GLN A 68 7.63 -15.76 32.49
C GLN A 68 8.40 -14.68 31.70
N GLY A 69 9.74 -14.77 31.65
CA GLY A 69 10.58 -13.84 30.88
C GLY A 69 10.37 -13.92 29.36
N LEU A 70 10.08 -15.11 28.82
CA LEU A 70 9.87 -15.30 27.39
C LEU A 70 8.50 -14.75 26.96
N LEU A 71 7.48 -14.91 27.81
CA LEU A 71 6.15 -14.32 27.61
C LEU A 71 6.18 -12.78 27.67
N ALA A 72 6.97 -12.22 28.59
CA ALA A 72 7.19 -10.77 28.68
C ALA A 72 7.93 -10.23 27.45
N ALA A 73 8.98 -10.92 26.98
CA ALA A 73 9.69 -10.55 25.75
C ALA A 73 8.77 -10.61 24.51
N TYR A 74 7.93 -11.64 24.41
CA TYR A 74 6.93 -11.77 23.36
C TYR A 74 5.95 -10.58 23.33
N LEU A 75 5.39 -10.20 24.49
CA LEU A 75 4.49 -9.04 24.58
C LEU A 75 5.20 -7.74 24.19
N PHE A 76 6.46 -7.55 24.57
CA PHE A 76 7.24 -6.39 24.16
C PHE A 76 7.45 -6.34 22.63
N CYS A 77 7.85 -7.45 22.02
CA CYS A 77 8.01 -7.55 20.57
C CYS A 77 6.69 -7.28 19.83
N MET A 78 5.57 -7.84 20.32
CA MET A 78 4.25 -7.60 19.75
C MET A 78 3.83 -6.12 19.85
N ALA A 79 4.08 -5.48 20.99
CA ALA A 79 3.80 -4.05 21.17
C ALA A 79 4.62 -3.20 20.17
N ALA A 80 5.91 -3.50 20.01
CA ALA A 80 6.78 -2.82 19.06
C ALA A 80 6.27 -2.97 17.61
N LEU A 81 5.84 -4.17 17.21
CA LEU A 81 5.28 -4.39 15.87
C LEU A 81 3.96 -3.65 15.64
N ILE A 82 3.07 -3.60 16.63
CA ILE A 82 1.84 -2.82 16.55
C ILE A 82 2.15 -1.34 16.38
N VAL A 83 3.09 -0.80 17.16
CA VAL A 83 3.52 0.61 17.04
C VAL A 83 4.10 0.89 15.65
N LEU A 84 4.98 0.02 15.14
CA LEU A 84 5.54 0.16 13.80
C LEU A 84 4.47 0.11 12.71
N LEU A 85 3.50 -0.79 12.83
CA LEU A 85 2.37 -0.88 11.91
C LEU A 85 1.50 0.38 11.94
N LEU A 86 1.21 0.93 13.12
CA LEU A 86 0.46 2.18 13.26
C LEU A 86 1.21 3.37 12.66
N ILE A 87 2.52 3.49 12.89
CA ILE A 87 3.36 4.53 12.27
C ILE A 87 3.30 4.41 10.75
N PHE A 88 3.44 3.19 10.22
CA PHE A 88 3.35 2.95 8.78
C PHE A 88 1.97 3.33 8.22
N LEU A 89 0.88 2.98 8.92
CA LEU A 89 -0.49 3.34 8.51
C LEU A 89 -0.70 4.86 8.49
N VAL A 90 -0.23 5.57 9.51
CA VAL A 90 -0.33 7.04 9.58
C VAL A 90 0.46 7.68 8.44
N PHE A 91 1.68 7.22 8.21
CA PHE A 91 2.52 7.68 7.10
C PHE A 91 1.85 7.41 5.74
N ALA A 92 1.39 6.18 5.51
CA ALA A 92 0.72 5.80 4.28
C ALA A 92 -0.53 6.64 4.06
N PHE A 93 -1.33 6.91 5.09
CA PHE A 93 -2.49 7.78 4.99
C PHE A 93 -2.11 9.23 4.68
N ALA A 94 -1.12 9.79 5.37
CA ALA A 94 -0.66 11.16 5.14
C ALA A 94 -0.17 11.38 3.70
N VAL A 95 0.59 10.41 3.17
CA VAL A 95 1.13 10.45 1.80
C VAL A 95 0.04 10.25 0.74
N THR A 96 -0.99 9.45 1.04
CA THR A 96 -2.08 9.11 0.12
C THR A 96 -3.34 9.97 0.24
N ARG A 97 -3.43 10.94 1.17
CA ARG A 97 -4.60 11.83 1.29
C ARG A 97 -4.82 12.77 0.09
N PRO A 98 -3.81 13.45 -0.48
CA PRO A 98 -4.00 14.41 -1.59
C PRO A 98 -4.19 13.67 -2.92
N ASP A 99 -5.29 13.91 -3.65
CA ASP A 99 -5.71 13.09 -4.81
C ASP A 99 -5.26 13.66 -6.14
N GLY A 100 -4.99 14.96 -6.21
CA GLY A 100 -4.54 15.66 -7.41
C GLY A 100 -5.45 15.50 -8.62
N SER A 101 -6.58 14.80 -8.47
CA SER A 101 -7.57 14.54 -9.49
C SER A 101 -8.43 15.76 -9.70
N TYR A 102 -8.71 16.09 -10.95
CA TYR A 102 -9.70 17.08 -11.31
C TYR A 102 -10.64 16.52 -12.39
N PRO A 103 -11.95 16.82 -12.30
CA PRO A 103 -12.88 16.45 -13.34
C PRO A 103 -12.65 17.30 -14.59
N VAL A 104 -12.76 16.68 -15.76
CA VAL A 104 -12.74 17.38 -17.04
C VAL A 104 -14.18 17.42 -17.58
N PRO A 105 -14.74 18.61 -17.89
CA PRO A 105 -16.08 18.71 -18.43
C PRO A 105 -16.29 17.86 -19.70
N GLY A 106 -17.38 17.11 -19.75
CA GLY A 106 -17.74 16.26 -20.90
C GLY A 106 -16.88 15.00 -21.06
N ARG A 107 -16.11 14.59 -20.05
CA ARG A 107 -15.29 13.37 -20.05
C ARG A 107 -15.71 12.43 -18.93
N ALA A 108 -15.69 11.12 -19.20
CA ALA A 108 -15.97 10.09 -18.19
C ALA A 108 -14.77 9.80 -17.27
N TYR A 109 -13.57 10.26 -17.63
CA TYR A 109 -12.34 10.04 -16.86
C TYR A 109 -11.89 11.31 -16.11
N HIS A 110 -11.08 11.09 -15.07
CA HIS A 110 -10.38 12.15 -14.36
C HIS A 110 -8.95 12.34 -14.90
N GLU A 111 -8.49 13.58 -14.87
CA GLU A 111 -7.08 13.92 -15.08
C GLU A 111 -6.43 14.27 -13.74
N TYR A 112 -5.11 14.20 -13.71
CA TYR A 112 -4.33 14.32 -12.47
C TYR A 112 -3.26 15.39 -12.63
N ARG A 113 -3.16 16.31 -11.67
CA ARG A 113 -2.06 17.27 -11.58
C ARG A 113 -1.03 16.81 -10.58
N LEU A 114 0.22 16.80 -11.00
CA LEU A 114 1.34 16.40 -10.15
C LEU A 114 1.37 17.23 -8.84
N GLY A 115 1.13 18.54 -8.93
CA GLY A 115 1.11 19.46 -7.79
C GLY A 115 0.04 19.17 -6.74
N GLY A 116 -0.99 18.40 -7.07
CA GLY A 116 -2.04 18.02 -6.13
C GLY A 116 -1.69 16.82 -5.23
N PHE A 117 -0.52 16.20 -5.43
CA PHE A 117 -0.02 15.10 -4.59
C PHE A 117 0.92 15.59 -3.48
N SER A 118 1.09 14.75 -2.45
CA SER A 118 1.97 15.04 -1.31
C SER A 118 3.41 15.30 -1.76
N ALA A 119 4.11 16.22 -1.06
CA ALA A 119 5.47 16.62 -1.42
C ALA A 119 6.45 15.43 -1.44
N TRP A 120 6.31 14.52 -0.48
CA TRP A 120 7.13 13.31 -0.40
C TRP A 120 6.97 12.42 -1.64
N LEU A 121 5.73 12.19 -2.08
CA LEU A 121 5.43 11.30 -3.20
C LEU A 121 5.87 11.92 -4.54
N ARG A 122 5.71 13.24 -4.68
CA ARG A 122 6.26 14.00 -5.81
C ARG A 122 7.78 13.88 -5.89
N HIS A 123 8.48 14.09 -4.77
CA HIS A 123 9.94 14.04 -4.75
C HIS A 123 10.45 12.64 -5.10
N TYR A 124 9.88 11.60 -4.49
CA TYR A 124 10.24 10.22 -4.77
C TYR A 124 10.12 9.87 -6.26
N ILE A 125 9.00 10.23 -6.89
CA ILE A 125 8.78 9.96 -8.31
C ILE A 125 9.75 10.73 -9.18
N THR A 126 9.98 12.01 -8.90
CA THR A 126 10.90 12.82 -9.70
C THR A 126 12.32 12.25 -9.67
N ASP A 127 12.79 11.78 -8.51
CA ASP A 127 14.14 11.22 -8.34
C ASP A 127 14.30 9.88 -9.05
N HIS A 128 13.27 9.02 -9.03
CA HIS A 128 13.32 7.67 -9.59
C HIS A 128 12.70 7.59 -11.00
N TRP A 129 12.32 8.72 -11.59
CA TRP A 129 11.51 8.74 -12.82
C TRP A 129 12.19 8.04 -13.99
N ILE A 130 13.51 8.14 -14.11
CA ILE A 130 14.25 7.54 -15.23
C ILE A 130 14.03 6.03 -15.29
N GLN A 131 14.11 5.35 -14.13
CA GLN A 131 13.91 3.91 -14.02
C GLN A 131 12.44 3.53 -14.23
N ILE A 132 11.54 4.29 -13.61
CA ILE A 132 10.09 4.09 -13.70
C ILE A 132 9.62 4.25 -15.16
N ARG A 133 10.08 5.29 -15.84
CA ARG A 133 9.78 5.58 -17.24
C ARG A 133 10.21 4.45 -18.16
N ALA A 134 11.44 3.95 -18.01
CA ALA A 134 11.95 2.87 -18.86
C ALA A 134 11.11 1.59 -18.71
N CYS A 135 10.66 1.30 -17.48
CA CYS A 135 9.73 0.20 -17.21
C CYS A 135 8.35 0.45 -17.82
N LEU A 136 7.78 1.66 -17.65
CA LEU A 136 6.48 2.03 -18.22
C LEU A 136 6.46 2.01 -19.74
N SER A 137 7.50 2.50 -20.41
CA SER A 137 7.57 2.48 -21.88
C SER A 137 7.67 1.07 -22.45
N SER A 138 8.21 0.13 -21.67
CA SER A 138 8.23 -1.29 -22.03
C SER A 138 6.94 -2.02 -21.65
N SER A 139 6.02 -1.37 -20.93
CA SER A 139 4.77 -1.98 -20.50
C SER A 139 3.70 -1.89 -21.59
N ASP A 140 2.84 -2.90 -21.67
CA ASP A 140 1.76 -2.94 -22.66
C ASP A 140 0.56 -2.05 -22.28
N VAL A 141 0.65 -1.15 -21.29
CA VAL A 141 -0.52 -0.41 -20.78
C VAL A 141 -1.17 0.44 -21.88
N CYS A 142 -0.37 1.19 -22.63
CA CYS A 142 -0.87 2.03 -23.72
C CYS A 142 -1.15 1.22 -24.99
N GLN A 143 -0.40 0.15 -25.24
CA GLN A 143 -0.64 -0.74 -26.37
C GLN A 143 -1.96 -1.50 -26.23
N LYS A 144 -2.29 -1.97 -25.01
CA LYS A 144 -3.58 -2.59 -24.68
C LYS A 144 -4.72 -1.62 -24.87
N LEU A 145 -4.57 -0.35 -24.47
CA LEU A 145 -5.60 0.66 -24.70
C LEU A 145 -5.90 0.85 -26.20
N GLY A 146 -4.86 0.88 -27.04
CA GLY A 146 -5.03 1.00 -28.49
C GLY A 146 -5.56 -0.28 -29.16
N ARG A 147 -5.26 -1.46 -28.61
CA ARG A 147 -5.68 -2.77 -29.15
C ARG A 147 -7.09 -3.18 -28.71
N ASP A 148 -7.39 -3.04 -27.42
CA ASP A 148 -8.62 -3.53 -26.81
C ASP A 148 -9.80 -2.58 -27.06
N GLN A 149 -9.51 -1.31 -27.38
CA GLN A 149 -10.53 -0.31 -27.71
C GLN A 149 -10.14 0.48 -28.97
N PRO A 150 -10.40 -0.05 -30.18
CA PRO A 150 -10.30 0.74 -31.41
C PRO A 150 -11.42 1.77 -31.41
N TYR A 151 -11.18 2.94 -30.81
CA TYR A 151 -12.15 4.02 -30.78
C TYR A 151 -12.34 4.57 -32.20
N LEU A 152 -13.54 4.39 -32.76
CA LEU A 152 -13.87 4.90 -34.09
C LEU A 152 -14.09 6.43 -34.09
N THR A 153 -14.42 7.01 -32.93
CA THR A 153 -14.70 8.45 -32.77
C THR A 153 -14.14 9.01 -31.46
N ALA A 154 -13.85 10.31 -31.43
CA ALA A 154 -13.35 10.99 -30.23
C ALA A 154 -14.37 10.98 -29.09
N ASP A 155 -15.67 11.06 -29.39
CA ASP A 155 -16.72 11.04 -28.38
C ASP A 155 -16.78 9.69 -27.64
N GLN A 156 -16.61 8.57 -28.35
CA GLN A 156 -16.49 7.25 -27.74
C GLN A 156 -15.27 7.16 -26.82
N PHE A 157 -14.14 7.72 -27.24
CA PHE A 157 -12.94 7.79 -26.41
C PHE A 157 -13.17 8.64 -25.14
N PHE A 158 -13.86 9.77 -25.27
CA PHE A 158 -14.13 10.70 -24.18
C PHE A 158 -15.12 10.17 -23.13
N GLN A 159 -16.03 9.28 -23.54
CA GLN A 159 -16.98 8.62 -22.65
C GLN A 159 -16.45 7.32 -22.02
N THR A 160 -15.22 6.94 -22.33
CA THR A 160 -14.62 5.72 -21.77
C THR A 160 -13.95 5.99 -20.43
N ASN A 161 -14.16 5.10 -19.46
CA ASN A 161 -13.50 5.15 -18.17
C ASN A 161 -12.05 4.69 -18.29
N LEU A 162 -11.14 5.65 -18.46
CA LEU A 162 -9.70 5.42 -18.48
C LEU A 162 -9.13 5.27 -17.07
N SER A 163 -8.18 4.36 -16.90
CA SER A 163 -7.38 4.31 -15.66
C SER A 163 -6.53 5.59 -15.51
N PRO A 164 -6.11 5.96 -14.29
CA PRO A 164 -5.27 7.14 -14.07
C PRO A 164 -3.99 7.13 -14.91
N LEU A 165 -3.41 5.93 -15.10
CA LEU A 165 -2.20 5.75 -15.90
C LEU A 165 -2.49 5.91 -17.40
N GLN A 166 -3.62 5.38 -17.87
CA GLN A 166 -4.06 5.53 -19.25
C GLN A 166 -4.37 7.00 -19.60
N SER A 167 -5.08 7.71 -18.73
CA SER A 167 -5.44 9.11 -18.96
C SER A 167 -4.24 10.06 -18.84
N GLY A 168 -3.20 9.69 -18.09
CA GLY A 168 -1.99 10.50 -17.91
C GLY A 168 -0.85 10.23 -18.89
N CYS A 169 -0.66 8.98 -19.37
CA CYS A 169 0.49 8.58 -20.18
C CYS A 169 0.14 8.25 -21.63
N CYS A 170 -1.02 7.65 -21.87
CA CYS A 170 -1.39 7.09 -23.18
C CYS A 170 -2.17 8.07 -24.06
N LYS A 171 -2.56 9.20 -23.48
CA LYS A 171 -3.14 10.32 -24.22
C LYS A 171 -2.46 11.61 -23.78
N PRO A 172 -2.49 12.62 -24.64
CA PRO A 172 -2.01 13.94 -24.27
C PRO A 172 -3.06 14.72 -23.42
N PRO A 173 -2.64 15.72 -22.63
CA PRO A 173 -3.50 16.47 -21.70
C PRO A 173 -4.67 17.19 -22.38
N THR A 174 -5.87 17.19 -21.81
CA THR A 174 -7.04 17.86 -22.43
C THR A 174 -6.82 19.35 -22.73
N VAL A 175 -6.02 20.03 -21.90
CA VAL A 175 -5.66 21.45 -22.06
C VAL A 175 -4.95 21.76 -23.38
N CYS A 176 -4.31 20.78 -24.01
CA CYS A 176 -3.64 21.00 -25.29
C CYS A 176 -4.60 21.20 -26.47
N GLY A 177 -5.89 20.86 -26.32
CA GLY A 177 -6.90 20.98 -27.38
C GLY A 177 -6.63 20.06 -28.58
N TYR A 178 -7.33 18.93 -28.67
CA TYR A 178 -7.16 17.99 -29.78
C TYR A 178 -8.11 18.27 -30.92
N GLY A 179 -7.57 18.73 -32.04
CA GLY A 179 -8.10 18.47 -33.38
C GLY A 179 -7.36 17.30 -34.02
N TYR A 180 -7.55 16.09 -33.48
CA TYR A 180 -7.09 14.76 -33.97
C TYR A 180 -5.64 14.52 -34.44
N VAL A 181 -4.79 15.53 -34.64
CA VAL A 181 -3.49 15.33 -35.31
C VAL A 181 -2.32 15.99 -34.59
N ASN A 182 -2.49 17.10 -33.86
CA ASN A 182 -1.43 17.65 -32.99
C ASN A 182 -2.00 18.50 -31.82
N PRO A 183 -1.44 18.38 -30.60
CA PRO A 183 -1.72 19.30 -29.50
C PRO A 183 -1.22 20.73 -29.78
N ASN A 184 -1.87 21.75 -29.19
CA ASN A 184 -1.32 23.10 -29.14
C ASN A 184 -0.15 23.19 -28.13
N PRO A 185 1.11 23.40 -28.59
CA PRO A 185 2.28 23.36 -27.72
C PRO A 185 2.39 24.55 -26.76
N MET A 186 1.63 25.63 -26.97
CA MET A 186 1.67 26.82 -26.10
C MET A 186 0.72 26.73 -24.89
N ALA A 187 -0.12 25.69 -24.82
CA ALA A 187 -1.12 25.56 -23.77
C ALA A 187 -0.57 24.99 -22.46
N ASP A 188 0.39 24.06 -22.53
CA ASP A 188 1.03 23.41 -21.39
C ASP A 188 2.40 22.85 -21.80
N VAL A 189 3.34 22.76 -20.85
CA VAL A 189 4.66 22.15 -21.06
C VAL A 189 4.54 20.69 -21.49
N ASP A 190 3.56 19.96 -20.95
CA ASP A 190 3.30 18.57 -21.31
C ASP A 190 2.82 18.44 -22.77
N CYS A 191 2.20 19.48 -23.36
CA CYS A 191 1.78 19.47 -24.76
C CYS A 191 2.96 19.45 -25.72
N ALA A 192 4.06 20.13 -25.36
CA ALA A 192 5.29 20.15 -26.15
C ALA A 192 6.11 18.84 -25.99
N LEU A 193 5.88 18.09 -24.91
CA LEU A 193 6.57 16.83 -24.62
C LEU A 193 5.87 15.60 -25.20
N TRP A 194 4.63 15.74 -25.71
CA TRP A 194 3.88 14.65 -26.30
C TRP A 194 4.51 14.14 -27.62
N SER A 195 4.50 12.82 -27.81
CA SER A 195 4.90 12.16 -29.05
C SER A 195 3.86 11.13 -29.49
N ASN A 196 3.65 10.98 -30.80
CA ASN A 196 2.79 9.94 -31.36
C ASN A 196 3.51 8.57 -31.47
N ASP A 197 4.80 8.52 -31.17
CA ASP A 197 5.55 7.26 -31.09
C ASP A 197 5.09 6.46 -29.85
N GLN A 198 4.67 5.22 -30.06
CA GLN A 198 4.19 4.30 -29.02
C GLN A 198 5.24 4.01 -27.93
N SER A 199 6.52 4.15 -28.25
CA SER A 199 7.62 3.96 -27.29
C SER A 199 7.90 5.20 -26.43
N GLN A 200 7.40 6.38 -26.82
CA GLN A 200 7.70 7.65 -26.17
C GLN A 200 6.47 8.30 -25.51
N LEU A 201 5.33 8.36 -26.22
CA LEU A 201 4.04 8.89 -25.75
C LEU A 201 4.18 10.10 -24.82
N CYS A 202 3.40 10.18 -23.74
CA CYS A 202 3.59 11.19 -22.68
C CYS A 202 4.44 10.65 -21.53
N TYR A 203 5.31 9.65 -21.74
CA TYR A 203 6.10 9.05 -20.64
C TYR A 203 7.10 10.01 -19.99
N ASN A 204 7.31 11.21 -20.54
CA ASN A 204 8.12 12.26 -19.91
C ASN A 204 7.29 13.42 -19.33
N CYS A 205 5.97 13.38 -19.46
CA CYS A 205 5.06 14.42 -19.01
C CYS A 205 4.81 14.37 -17.50
N ASN A 206 4.50 15.52 -16.90
CA ASN A 206 4.04 15.60 -15.52
C ASN A 206 2.66 14.96 -15.34
N SER A 207 1.83 14.98 -16.38
CA SER A 207 0.55 14.28 -16.45
C SER A 207 0.70 12.77 -16.31
N CYS A 208 1.75 12.17 -16.89
CA CYS A 208 2.03 10.75 -16.75
C CYS A 208 2.53 10.40 -15.34
N LYS A 209 3.41 11.23 -14.77
CA LYS A 209 3.81 11.11 -13.35
C LYS A 209 2.60 11.18 -12.42
N ALA A 210 1.70 12.14 -12.67
CA ALA A 210 0.48 12.32 -11.88
C ALA A 210 -0.50 11.15 -12.05
N GLY A 211 -0.63 10.61 -13.27
CA GLY A 211 -1.41 9.41 -13.56
C GLY A 211 -0.90 8.18 -12.82
N LEU A 212 0.43 7.98 -12.80
CA LEU A 212 1.05 6.91 -12.01
C LEU A 212 0.77 7.07 -10.51
N LEU A 213 0.85 8.29 -9.97
CA LEU A 213 0.51 8.57 -8.57
C LEU A 213 -0.94 8.27 -8.24
N GLY A 214 -1.87 8.64 -9.13
CA GLY A 214 -3.29 8.33 -8.99
C GLY A 214 -3.53 6.82 -8.94
N ASN A 215 -2.89 6.07 -9.84
CA ASN A 215 -2.99 4.60 -9.90
C ASN A 215 -2.43 3.95 -8.63
N LEU A 216 -1.20 4.34 -8.26
CA LEU A 216 -0.51 3.82 -7.08
C LEU A 216 -1.30 4.08 -5.80
N ARG A 217 -1.83 5.30 -5.64
CA ARG A 217 -2.67 5.67 -4.50
C ARG A 217 -3.91 4.78 -4.40
N ASN A 218 -4.60 4.53 -5.51
CA ASN A 218 -5.82 3.71 -5.50
C ASN A 218 -5.54 2.29 -5.02
N GLU A 219 -4.45 1.69 -5.52
CA GLU A 219 -4.01 0.36 -5.10
C GLU A 219 -3.51 0.35 -3.63
N TRP A 220 -2.77 1.37 -3.22
CA TRP A 220 -2.37 1.54 -1.81
C TRP A 220 -3.56 1.65 -0.88
N ARG A 221 -4.63 2.34 -1.28
CA ARG A 221 -5.82 2.47 -0.45
C ARG A 221 -6.48 1.11 -0.19
N LYS A 222 -6.55 0.26 -1.23
CA LYS A 222 -7.07 -1.12 -1.11
C LYS A 222 -6.20 -1.96 -0.15
N ALA A 223 -4.88 -1.89 -0.30
CA ALA A 223 -3.95 -2.59 0.59
C ALA A 223 -4.00 -2.06 2.03
N ASN A 224 -4.07 -0.74 2.21
CA ASN A 224 -4.16 -0.10 3.53
C ASN A 224 -5.42 -0.51 4.29
N VAL A 225 -6.55 -0.76 3.60
CA VAL A 225 -7.75 -1.31 4.26
C VAL A 225 -7.45 -2.67 4.90
N ALA A 226 -6.75 -3.57 4.19
CA ALA A 226 -6.35 -4.85 4.76
C ALA A 226 -5.39 -4.69 5.96
N LEU A 227 -4.44 -3.76 5.87
CA LEU A 227 -3.52 -3.45 6.97
C LEU A 227 -4.23 -2.87 8.21
N ILE A 228 -5.25 -2.03 8.02
CA ILE A 228 -6.06 -1.49 9.13
C ILE A 228 -6.81 -2.62 9.83
N ILE A 229 -7.43 -3.53 9.08
CA ILE A 229 -8.13 -4.69 9.64
C ILE A 229 -7.16 -5.55 10.46
N ALA A 230 -5.98 -5.85 9.91
CA ALA A 230 -4.94 -6.59 10.62
C ALA A 230 -4.49 -5.87 11.90
N ALA A 231 -4.28 -4.55 11.86
CA ALA A 231 -3.90 -3.75 13.02
C ALA A 231 -4.94 -3.83 14.15
N VAL A 232 -6.22 -3.70 13.82
CA VAL A 232 -7.32 -3.81 14.80
C VAL A 232 -7.29 -5.18 15.46
N VAL A 233 -7.19 -6.26 14.69
CA VAL A 233 -7.14 -7.63 15.24
C VAL A 233 -5.91 -7.84 16.12
N LEU A 234 -4.73 -7.36 15.70
CA LEU A 234 -3.50 -7.45 16.49
C LEU A 234 -3.59 -6.69 17.82
N ILE A 235 -4.22 -5.52 17.84
CA ILE A 235 -4.47 -4.75 19.07
C ILE A 235 -5.38 -5.53 20.02
N TRP A 236 -6.47 -6.12 19.51
CA TRP A 236 -7.37 -6.95 20.31
C TRP A 236 -6.65 -8.15 20.93
N ILE A 237 -5.85 -8.88 20.15
CA ILE A 237 -5.03 -10.02 20.62
C ILE A 237 -4.03 -9.56 21.67
N TYR A 238 -3.37 -8.43 21.46
CA TYR A 238 -2.41 -7.87 22.40
C TYR A 238 -3.05 -7.53 23.75
N ILE A 239 -4.24 -6.91 23.75
CA ILE A 239 -4.99 -6.61 24.99
C ILE A 239 -5.30 -7.89 25.75
N ILE A 240 -5.80 -8.94 25.07
CA ILE A 240 -6.11 -10.23 25.70
C ILE A 240 -4.82 -10.86 26.26
N GLY A 241 -3.72 -10.82 25.51
CA GLY A 241 -2.42 -11.31 25.96
C GLY A 241 -1.90 -10.58 27.21
N CYS A 242 -2.04 -9.25 27.27
CA CYS A 242 -1.70 -8.46 28.44
C CYS A 242 -2.57 -8.79 29.65
N CYS A 243 -3.88 -8.99 29.46
CA CYS A 243 -4.79 -9.41 30.53
C CYS A 243 -4.41 -10.79 31.07
N ALA A 244 -4.12 -11.75 30.20
CA ALA A 244 -3.68 -13.09 30.60
C ALA A 244 -2.36 -13.04 31.38
N PHE A 245 -1.38 -12.24 30.93
CA PHE A 245 -0.10 -12.05 31.61
C PHE A 245 -0.25 -11.43 33.00
N LYS A 246 -1.06 -10.37 33.13
CA LYS A 246 -1.35 -9.74 34.42
C LYS A 246 -2.02 -10.69 35.40
N ASN A 247 -2.96 -11.50 34.93
CA ASN A 247 -3.63 -12.50 35.76
C ASN A 247 -2.64 -13.56 36.28
N ALA A 248 -1.76 -14.07 35.43
CA ALA A 248 -0.73 -15.04 35.82
C ALA A 248 0.25 -14.46 36.85
N GLN A 249 0.69 -13.21 36.66
CA GLN A 249 1.59 -12.53 37.60
C GLN A 249 0.92 -12.31 38.98
N THR A 250 -0.37 -11.99 38.98
CA THR A 250 -1.15 -11.78 40.21
C THR A 250 -1.32 -13.08 40.99
N GLU A 251 -1.64 -14.19 40.31
CA GLU A 251 -1.70 -15.52 40.93
C GLU A 251 -0.37 -15.92 41.59
N ASP A 252 0.76 -15.68 40.92
CA ASP A 252 2.07 -15.99 41.48
C ASP A 252 2.41 -15.14 42.71
N LEU A 253 2.03 -13.86 42.71
CA LEU A 253 2.19 -12.99 43.87
C LEU A 253 1.36 -13.51 45.05
N PHE A 254 0.10 -13.89 44.82
CA PHE A 254 -0.77 -14.48 45.84
C PHE A 254 -0.22 -15.81 46.37
N ARG A 255 0.33 -16.68 45.51
CA ARG A 255 0.97 -17.94 45.95
C ARG A 255 2.18 -17.69 46.83
N ARG A 256 3.04 -16.71 46.48
CA ARG A 256 4.20 -16.33 47.31
C ARG A 256 3.76 -15.77 48.65
N TYR A 257 2.77 -14.88 48.66
CA TYR A 257 2.19 -14.32 49.89
C TYR A 257 1.65 -15.42 50.82
N LYS A 258 0.92 -16.40 50.26
CA LYS A 258 0.38 -17.53 51.03
C LYS A 258 1.45 -18.47 51.58
N ARG A 259 2.60 -18.59 50.91
CA ARG A 259 3.76 -19.38 51.37
C ARG A 259 4.58 -18.70 52.46
N GLY A 260 4.60 -17.37 52.53
CA GLY A 260 5.29 -16.63 53.58
C GLY A 260 4.56 -16.59 54.92
N TYR A 261 3.32 -17.08 54.97
CA TYR A 261 2.47 -17.15 56.16
C TYR A 261 2.36 -18.56 56.77
N ALA A 262 3.13 -19.53 56.27
CA ALA A 262 3.22 -20.90 56.78
C ALA A 262 4.65 -21.14 57.29
#